data_AF-A0A950X4R2-F1
#
_entry.id   AF-A0A950X4R2-F1
#
_cell.length_a   1.000
_cell.length_b   1.000
_cell.length_c   1.000
_cell.angle_alpha   90.00
_cell.angle_beta   90.00
_cell.angle_gamma   90.00
#
_symmetry.space_group_name_H-M   'P 1'
#
loop_
_entity.id
_entity.type
_entity.pdbx_description
1 polymer ?
#
loop_
_entity_poly.entity_id
_entity_poly.type
_entity_poly.pdbx_seq_one_letter_code
_entity_poly.pdbx_strand_id
1 'polypeptide(L)'
;MILQSQLFGCDPKLEAAALSDPAHIVPGASGDHVRKIQLALIRLDKATIVPDGVYGRATAAAVLAYKQKRNIINRSYQTKADNIVGKMTIAALDKEMLEAELKPVWLQPMRPVARFPIYVPLRGPLLAFNIAFPGLLDITDLRPIPVRPFPAPGPDLTQEEVIIAQGNIGTIRVVDGSGGTLVRSQVMHFYGGSNNFFQVAQLRGAKTPGKNFEEIDIPNDDVNVTYDALNCGETFFQARVSPPQPPQKLSNIMRLLSLVDRSVTLPLPPGDYSPEPRLKSGLVSKAGTPLNPKPGRKINIFGEGESAGFEDYSSDIDFCSHTFSNGNGPPGATTGHRPWTADPRKPPGIDDHSVDNICCRGSPISPVTIDEILRIGGGKCRVTYAEAEGRKNCDRLRAGLKGATVIDEGNFGTTGRAIVLELV
;
A
#
# COMPACT_ATOMS: atom_id res chain seq x y z
N MET A 1 7.37 21.09 39.03
CA MET A 1 6.88 19.86 38.40
C MET A 1 7.64 19.76 37.09
N ILE A 2 8.21 18.60 36.80
CA ILE A 2 8.78 18.34 35.47
C ILE A 2 7.59 18.05 34.57
N LEU A 3 7.46 18.79 33.48
CA LEU A 3 6.40 18.61 32.49
C LEU A 3 6.71 17.36 31.64
N GLN A 4 5.69 16.56 31.35
CA GLN A 4 5.83 15.22 30.78
C GLN A 4 5.54 15.17 29.28
N SER A 5 4.72 16.07 28.75
CA SER A 5 4.42 16.11 27.31
C SER A 5 5.65 16.52 26.51
N GLN A 6 5.79 16.01 25.29
CA GLN A 6 6.86 16.38 24.37
C GLN A 6 6.81 17.87 24.03
N LEU A 7 5.61 18.44 23.94
CA LEU A 7 5.43 19.85 23.61
C LEU A 7 5.94 20.80 24.71
N PHE A 8 5.80 20.44 25.99
CA PHE A 8 6.16 21.31 27.11
C PHE A 8 7.40 20.89 27.90
N GLY A 9 7.78 19.62 27.85
CA GLY A 9 8.97 19.11 28.50
C GLY A 9 10.22 19.86 28.08
N CYS A 10 11.17 20.01 29.02
CA CYS A 10 12.45 20.68 28.79
C CYS A 10 12.34 22.17 28.41
N ASP A 11 11.18 22.82 28.64
CA ASP A 11 11.04 24.27 28.52
C ASP A 11 11.16 24.95 29.89
N PRO A 12 12.26 25.67 30.17
CA PRO A 12 12.50 26.25 31.49
C PRO A 12 11.42 27.26 31.93
N LYS A 13 10.78 27.96 30.98
CA LYS A 13 9.74 28.96 31.32
C LYS A 13 8.42 28.28 31.68
N LEU A 14 8.06 27.22 30.97
CA LEU A 14 6.84 26.46 31.28
C LEU A 14 7.00 25.65 32.57
N GLU A 15 8.18 25.06 32.82
CA GLU A 15 8.48 24.38 34.07
C GLU A 15 8.49 25.34 35.27
N ALA A 16 9.02 26.56 35.08
CA ALA A 16 8.93 27.63 36.09
C ALA A 16 7.48 28.02 36.37
N ALA A 17 6.64 28.19 35.33
CA ALA A 17 5.21 28.47 35.49
C ALA A 17 4.45 27.34 36.20
N ALA A 18 4.93 26.09 36.08
CA ALA A 18 4.41 24.93 36.80
C ALA A 18 4.85 24.86 38.27
N LEU A 19 5.88 25.63 38.66
CA LEU A 19 6.49 25.62 40.00
C LEU A 19 6.17 26.86 40.82
N SER A 20 6.10 28.04 40.20
CA SER A 20 6.17 29.32 40.90
C SER A 20 5.13 30.31 40.39
N ASP A 21 4.39 30.95 41.30
CA ASP A 21 3.31 31.90 40.93
C ASP A 21 3.82 33.15 40.19
N PRO A 22 5.00 33.72 40.54
CA PRO A 22 5.59 34.81 39.76
C PRO A 22 5.98 34.46 38.33
N ALA A 23 6.07 33.17 37.99
CA ALA A 23 6.44 32.70 36.66
C ALA A 23 5.22 32.38 35.76
N HIS A 24 4.00 32.68 36.22
CA HIS A 24 2.79 32.48 35.43
C HIS A 24 2.83 33.28 34.12
N ILE A 25 2.32 32.68 33.05
CA ILE A 25 2.28 33.31 31.72
C ILE A 25 0.98 34.11 31.59
N VAL A 26 1.12 35.41 31.33
CA VAL A 26 0.03 36.40 31.33
C VAL A 26 -0.07 37.10 29.97
N PRO A 27 -1.20 37.77 29.66
CA PRO A 27 -1.31 38.62 28.47
C PRO A 27 -0.15 39.61 28.33
N GLY A 28 0.37 39.74 27.10
CA GLY A 28 1.57 40.53 26.80
C GLY A 28 2.88 39.74 26.82
N ALA A 29 2.90 38.51 27.33
CA ALA A 29 4.05 37.63 27.20
C ALA A 29 4.31 37.26 25.72
N SER A 30 5.57 37.05 25.36
CA SER A 30 5.96 36.62 24.01
C SER A 30 7.16 35.68 24.01
N GLY A 31 7.22 34.80 23.00
CA GLY A 31 8.31 33.87 22.75
C GLY A 31 7.86 32.42 22.62
N ASP A 32 8.83 31.50 22.60
CA ASP A 32 8.59 30.10 22.22
C ASP A 32 7.62 29.35 23.15
N HIS A 33 7.75 29.54 24.45
CA HIS A 33 6.82 29.04 25.46
C HIS A 33 5.34 29.44 25.21
N VAL A 34 5.09 30.66 24.71
CA VAL A 34 3.73 31.10 24.34
C VAL A 34 3.26 30.37 23.08
N ARG A 35 4.15 30.20 22.10
CA ARG A 35 3.87 29.45 20.87
C ARG A 35 3.47 28.01 21.19
N LYS A 36 4.16 27.35 22.13
CA LYS A 36 3.82 26.00 22.62
C LYS A 36 2.44 25.97 23.27
N ILE A 37 2.08 26.95 24.09
CA ILE A 37 0.73 27.06 24.66
C ILE A 37 -0.33 27.20 23.55
N GLN A 38 -0.07 28.05 22.56
CA GLN A 38 -0.99 28.21 21.42
C GLN A 38 -1.15 26.89 20.64
N LEU A 39 -0.06 26.18 20.36
CA LEU A 39 -0.10 24.86 19.70
C LEU A 39 -0.92 23.85 20.49
N ALA A 40 -0.78 23.82 21.82
CA ALA A 40 -1.57 22.93 22.68
C ALA A 40 -3.07 23.27 22.65
N LEU A 41 -3.44 24.56 22.69
CA LEU A 41 -4.84 24.99 22.62
C LEU A 41 -5.47 24.68 21.26
N ILE A 42 -4.71 24.87 20.17
CA ILE A 42 -5.13 24.47 18.82
C ILE A 42 -5.36 22.96 18.79
N ARG A 43 -4.43 22.18 19.34
CA ARG A 43 -4.49 20.70 19.34
C ARG A 43 -5.64 20.15 20.18
N LEU A 44 -5.77 20.59 21.43
CA LEU A 44 -6.71 20.01 22.39
C LEU A 44 -8.14 20.53 22.23
N ASP A 45 -8.30 21.79 21.82
CA ASP A 45 -9.61 22.47 21.78
C ASP A 45 -9.97 23.03 20.40
N LYS A 46 -9.15 22.78 19.36
CA LYS A 46 -9.37 23.32 17.99
C LYS A 46 -9.50 24.85 17.99
N ALA A 47 -8.75 25.51 18.87
CA ALA A 47 -8.75 26.96 18.97
C ALA A 47 -8.35 27.60 17.64
N THR A 48 -9.17 28.53 17.13
CA THR A 48 -8.90 29.24 15.88
C THR A 48 -7.94 30.41 16.11
N ILE A 49 -6.70 30.11 16.48
CA ILE A 49 -5.63 31.08 16.76
C ILE A 49 -4.38 30.76 15.95
N VAL A 50 -3.56 31.78 15.69
CA VAL A 50 -2.26 31.61 15.02
C VAL A 50 -1.19 31.37 16.11
N PRO A 51 -0.34 30.34 15.99
CA PRO A 51 0.76 30.10 16.92
C PRO A 51 1.94 31.04 16.63
N ASP A 52 1.72 32.35 16.80
CA ASP A 52 2.69 33.43 16.53
C ASP A 52 3.66 33.70 17.69
N GLY A 53 3.47 33.03 18.83
CA GLY A 53 4.26 33.24 20.04
C GLY A 53 3.91 34.52 20.79
N VAL A 54 2.76 35.15 20.53
CA VAL A 54 2.31 36.37 21.22
C VAL A 54 1.06 36.09 22.04
N TYR A 55 1.10 36.41 23.33
CA TYR A 55 -0.04 36.24 24.23
C TYR A 55 -0.99 37.43 24.10
N GLY A 56 -1.66 37.50 22.94
CA GLY A 56 -2.65 38.52 22.62
C GLY A 56 -4.05 38.19 23.12
N ARG A 57 -5.02 39.02 22.72
CA ARG A 57 -6.44 38.87 23.08
C ARG A 57 -7.03 37.53 22.65
N ALA A 58 -6.65 37.01 21.48
CA ALA A 58 -7.12 35.74 20.97
C ALA A 58 -6.60 34.55 21.81
N THR A 59 -5.29 34.54 22.13
CA THR A 59 -4.68 33.54 23.02
C THR A 59 -5.31 33.57 24.41
N ALA A 60 -5.53 34.76 24.97
CA ALA A 60 -6.19 34.92 26.28
C ALA A 60 -7.63 34.36 26.29
N ALA A 61 -8.39 34.59 25.22
CA ALA A 61 -9.73 34.03 25.08
C ALA A 61 -9.70 32.50 24.95
N ALA A 62 -8.73 31.94 24.20
CA ALA A 62 -8.54 30.50 24.07
C ALA A 62 -8.18 29.83 25.41
N VAL A 63 -7.28 30.42 26.19
CA VAL A 63 -6.93 29.92 27.54
C VAL A 63 -8.14 29.98 28.48
N LEU A 64 -8.91 31.08 28.44
CA LEU A 64 -10.13 31.19 29.24
C LEU A 64 -11.15 30.10 28.87
N ALA A 65 -11.38 29.88 27.57
CA ALA A 65 -12.28 28.84 27.09
C ALA A 65 -11.82 27.43 27.52
N TYR A 66 -10.52 27.16 27.40
CA TYR A 66 -9.91 25.90 27.85
C TYR A 66 -10.16 25.64 29.34
N LYS A 67 -9.91 26.66 30.19
CA LYS A 67 -10.11 26.56 31.64
C LYS A 67 -11.57 26.42 32.02
N GLN A 68 -12.48 27.12 31.33
CA GLN A 68 -13.92 27.02 31.56
C GLN A 68 -14.44 25.61 31.24
N LYS A 69 -14.05 25.06 30.08
CA LYS A 69 -14.45 23.72 29.65
C LYS A 69 -14.02 22.62 30.64
N ARG A 70 -12.87 22.80 31.30
CA ARG A 70 -12.26 21.83 32.24
C ARG A 70 -12.43 22.19 33.71
N ASN A 71 -13.16 23.27 34.03
CA ASN A 71 -13.35 23.78 35.39
C ASN A 71 -12.03 24.01 36.16
N ILE A 72 -10.99 24.51 35.49
CA ILE A 72 -9.68 24.80 36.10
C ILE A 72 -9.76 26.14 36.83
N ILE A 73 -10.18 26.10 38.09
CA ILE A 73 -10.33 27.26 38.98
C ILE A 73 -9.69 26.92 40.31
N ASN A 74 -8.82 27.81 40.82
CA ASN A 74 -8.34 27.70 42.18
C ASN A 74 -9.44 28.22 43.13
N ARG A 75 -10.30 27.32 43.61
CA ARG A 75 -11.45 27.66 44.45
C ARG A 75 -11.09 28.28 45.80
N SER A 76 -9.82 28.23 46.21
CA SER A 76 -9.35 28.89 47.43
C SER A 76 -9.36 30.42 47.30
N TYR A 77 -9.29 30.97 46.09
CA TYR A 77 -9.20 32.42 45.86
C TYR A 77 -10.01 32.94 44.66
N GLN A 78 -10.51 32.06 43.79
CA GLN A 78 -11.21 32.44 42.56
C GLN A 78 -12.57 31.77 42.47
N THR A 79 -13.56 32.55 42.04
CA THR A 79 -14.93 32.08 41.73
C THR A 79 -15.16 31.89 40.23
N LYS A 80 -14.27 32.41 39.37
CA LYS A 80 -14.32 32.30 37.91
C LYS A 80 -12.94 31.98 37.35
N ALA A 81 -12.91 31.28 36.22
CA ALA A 81 -11.68 31.07 35.48
C ALA A 81 -11.11 32.41 34.99
N ASP A 82 -9.81 32.62 35.17
CA ASP A 82 -9.05 33.71 34.56
C ASP A 82 -8.46 33.29 33.20
N ASN A 83 -7.71 34.20 32.57
CA ASN A 83 -7.00 33.99 31.30
C ASN A 83 -5.47 33.87 31.51
N ILE A 84 -5.02 33.42 32.68
CA ILE A 84 -3.61 33.25 33.06
C ILE A 84 -3.25 31.76 33.02
N VAL A 85 -2.11 31.45 32.42
CA VAL A 85 -1.52 30.11 32.45
C VAL A 85 -0.64 30.00 33.68
N GLY A 86 -1.24 29.53 34.78
CA GLY A 86 -0.53 29.20 36.00
C GLY A 86 -0.43 27.70 36.26
N LYS A 87 0.03 27.31 37.47
CA LYS A 87 0.33 25.93 37.86
C LYS A 87 -0.73 24.90 37.45
N MET A 88 -2.00 25.15 37.76
CA MET A 88 -3.10 24.22 37.43
C MET A 88 -3.35 24.16 35.92
N THR A 89 -3.24 25.29 35.22
CA THR A 89 -3.46 25.36 33.78
C THR A 89 -2.37 24.62 33.02
N ILE A 90 -1.09 24.85 33.37
CA ILE A 90 0.03 24.19 32.69
C ILE A 90 0.06 22.69 33.00
N ALA A 91 -0.24 22.27 34.23
CA ALA A 91 -0.34 20.85 34.57
C ALA A 91 -1.48 20.14 33.82
N ALA A 92 -2.63 20.79 33.65
CA ALA A 92 -3.74 20.24 32.88
C ALA A 92 -3.41 20.17 31.38
N LEU A 93 -2.85 21.25 30.82
CA LEU A 93 -2.39 21.26 29.43
C LEU A 93 -1.36 20.15 29.20
N ASP A 94 -0.40 19.99 30.10
CA ASP A 94 0.65 18.98 29.99
C ASP A 94 0.11 17.55 30.05
N LYS A 95 -0.78 17.27 31.01
CA LYS A 95 -1.43 15.96 31.13
C LYS A 95 -2.23 15.63 29.87
N GLU A 96 -3.05 16.55 29.38
CA GLU A 96 -3.89 16.29 28.21
C GLU A 96 -3.09 16.24 26.91
N MET A 97 -2.01 17.03 26.80
CA MET A 97 -1.06 16.90 25.70
C MET A 97 -0.37 15.54 25.72
N LEU A 98 0.09 15.08 26.89
CA LEU A 98 0.66 13.74 27.03
C LEU A 98 -0.34 12.65 26.61
N GLU A 99 -1.59 12.74 27.07
CA GLU A 99 -2.65 11.82 26.65
C GLU A 99 -2.90 11.87 25.14
N ALA A 100 -2.84 13.06 24.52
CA ALA A 100 -2.99 13.23 23.07
C ALA A 100 -1.79 12.72 22.26
N GLU A 101 -0.58 12.83 22.81
CA GLU A 101 0.68 12.31 22.25
C GLU A 101 0.74 10.78 22.33
N LEU A 102 0.15 10.18 23.38
CA LEU A 102 0.13 8.72 23.58
C LEU A 102 -0.94 7.99 22.75
N LYS A 103 -1.97 8.68 22.25
CA LYS A 103 -2.98 8.06 21.37
C LYS A 103 -2.31 7.50 20.11
N PRO A 104 -2.66 6.32 19.59
CA PRO A 104 -2.11 5.89 18.30
C PRO A 104 -2.64 6.77 17.16
N VAL A 105 -1.85 6.95 16.09
CA VAL A 105 -2.37 7.52 14.83
C VAL A 105 -3.03 6.41 14.05
N TRP A 106 -4.27 6.61 13.62
CA TRP A 106 -5.00 5.59 12.88
C TRP A 106 -5.17 5.94 11.41
N LEU A 107 -4.69 5.04 10.55
CA LEU A 107 -4.97 5.03 9.12
C LEU A 107 -6.22 4.21 8.89
N GLN A 108 -7.30 4.85 8.46
CA GLN A 108 -8.56 4.21 8.15
C GLN A 108 -8.80 4.25 6.63
N PRO A 109 -8.86 3.12 5.93
CA PRO A 109 -9.25 3.08 4.53
C PRO A 109 -10.72 3.46 4.40
N MET A 110 -10.97 4.47 3.59
CA MET A 110 -12.31 4.86 3.19
C MET A 110 -12.70 4.01 1.98
N ARG A 111 -13.91 3.43 2.01
CA ARG A 111 -14.40 2.53 0.95
C ARG A 111 -14.12 3.15 -0.44
N PRO A 112 -13.41 2.46 -1.34
CA PRO A 112 -13.04 3.02 -2.64
C PRO A 112 -14.29 3.31 -3.45
N VAL A 113 -14.40 4.55 -3.96
CA VAL A 113 -15.40 4.89 -4.97
C VAL A 113 -14.81 4.46 -6.31
N ALA A 114 -15.36 3.42 -6.93
CA ALA A 114 -14.96 3.00 -8.26
C ALA A 114 -15.12 4.17 -9.25
N ARG A 115 -14.08 4.51 -10.01
CA ARG A 115 -14.25 5.28 -11.24
C ARG A 115 -14.58 4.30 -12.35
N PHE A 116 -15.67 4.56 -13.07
CA PHE A 116 -15.89 3.99 -14.39
C PHE A 116 -14.70 4.38 -15.29
N PRO A 117 -14.15 3.47 -16.12
CA PRO A 117 -13.17 3.86 -17.12
C PRO A 117 -13.88 4.66 -18.21
N ILE A 118 -13.89 5.99 -18.10
CA ILE A 118 -14.19 6.85 -19.24
C ILE A 118 -12.89 6.95 -20.04
N TYR A 119 -12.58 5.93 -20.84
CA TYR A 119 -11.65 6.07 -21.95
C TYR A 119 -12.40 6.77 -23.09
N VAL A 120 -12.52 8.09 -22.99
CA VAL A 120 -12.92 8.92 -24.13
C VAL A 120 -11.74 9.85 -24.39
N PRO A 121 -11.06 9.77 -25.54
CA PRO A 121 -10.06 10.75 -25.89
C PRO A 121 -10.78 12.09 -26.05
N LEU A 122 -10.66 12.98 -25.07
CA LEU A 122 -11.07 14.38 -25.19
C LEU A 122 -10.14 15.09 -26.18
N ARG A 123 -10.35 14.87 -27.47
CA ARG A 123 -9.96 15.81 -28.53
C ARG A 123 -11.09 16.83 -28.66
N GLY A 124 -11.02 17.92 -27.90
CA GLY A 124 -11.91 19.07 -28.06
C GLY A 124 -11.95 19.98 -26.83
N PRO A 125 -12.05 21.31 -27.00
CA PRO A 125 -11.97 22.26 -25.90
C PRO A 125 -13.22 22.14 -25.01
N LEU A 126 -12.98 22.20 -23.69
CA LEU A 126 -13.96 22.12 -22.63
C LEU A 126 -15.11 23.14 -22.79
N LEU A 127 -16.34 22.65 -22.89
CA LEU A 127 -17.52 23.37 -22.42
C LEU A 127 -18.37 22.40 -21.59
N ALA A 128 -18.31 22.55 -20.28
CA ALA A 128 -19.06 21.74 -19.34
C ALA A 128 -20.50 22.25 -19.23
N PHE A 129 -21.48 21.45 -19.66
CA PHE A 129 -22.85 21.55 -19.19
C PHE A 129 -23.39 20.16 -18.87
N ASN A 130 -23.87 20.02 -17.63
CA ASN A 130 -24.63 18.89 -17.11
C ASN A 130 -25.86 18.61 -18.00
N ILE A 131 -25.93 17.44 -18.64
CA ILE A 131 -27.20 16.84 -19.04
C ILE A 131 -27.12 15.32 -18.83
N ALA A 132 -28.01 14.81 -17.99
CA ALA A 132 -28.27 13.39 -17.79
C ALA A 132 -28.79 12.75 -19.08
N PHE A 133 -28.23 11.61 -19.48
CA PHE A 133 -28.85 10.73 -20.48
C PHE A 133 -29.47 9.51 -19.78
N PRO A 134 -30.78 9.27 -19.95
CA PRO A 134 -31.44 8.06 -19.50
C PRO A 134 -31.34 6.99 -20.59
N GLY A 135 -30.74 5.84 -20.29
CA GLY A 135 -30.69 4.74 -21.25
C GLY A 135 -29.70 3.65 -20.88
N LEU A 136 -30.18 2.68 -20.11
CA LEU A 136 -29.60 1.34 -19.90
C LEU A 136 -28.27 1.27 -19.13
N LEU A 137 -28.27 1.83 -17.91
CA LEU A 137 -27.50 1.23 -16.81
C LEU A 137 -28.32 0.07 -16.27
N ASP A 138 -27.86 -1.17 -16.47
CA ASP A 138 -28.31 -2.27 -15.62
C ASP A 138 -27.53 -2.18 -14.30
N ILE A 139 -28.14 -1.52 -13.31
CA ILE A 139 -27.52 -1.15 -12.02
C ILE A 139 -27.44 -2.37 -11.08
N THR A 140 -27.72 -3.58 -11.55
CA THR A 140 -27.80 -4.79 -10.72
C THR A 140 -26.44 -5.41 -10.38
N ASP A 141 -25.34 -5.00 -11.02
CA ASP A 141 -23.99 -5.55 -10.77
C ASP A 141 -23.00 -4.58 -10.10
N LEU A 142 -23.49 -3.49 -9.51
CA LEU A 142 -22.74 -2.79 -8.45
C LEU A 142 -22.78 -3.62 -7.17
N ARG A 143 -22.11 -4.79 -7.17
CA ARG A 143 -21.86 -5.49 -5.92
C ARG A 143 -20.74 -4.74 -5.19
N PRO A 144 -21.00 -4.15 -4.01
CA PRO A 144 -19.92 -3.77 -3.12
C PRO A 144 -19.10 -5.03 -2.86
N ILE A 145 -17.79 -5.00 -3.12
CA ILE A 145 -16.90 -6.06 -2.64
C ILE A 145 -17.13 -6.16 -1.12
N PRO A 146 -17.50 -7.32 -0.57
CA PRO A 146 -17.69 -7.47 0.86
C PRO A 146 -16.35 -7.26 1.56
N VAL A 147 -16.13 -6.05 2.07
CA VAL A 147 -15.14 -5.82 3.12
C VAL A 147 -15.67 -6.54 4.35
N ARG A 148 -14.98 -7.59 4.80
CA ARG A 148 -15.31 -8.23 6.07
C ARG A 148 -15.32 -7.13 7.15
N PRO A 149 -16.38 -6.98 7.95
CA PRO A 149 -16.31 -6.11 9.12
C PRO A 149 -15.26 -6.69 10.05
N PHE A 150 -14.10 -6.04 10.18
CA PHE A 150 -13.12 -6.41 11.19
C PHE A 150 -13.61 -5.97 12.57
N PRO A 151 -13.30 -6.76 13.61
CA PRO A 151 -13.81 -6.56 14.96
C PRO A 151 -13.36 -5.20 15.49
N ALA A 152 -14.14 -4.65 16.42
CA ALA A 152 -13.77 -3.44 17.14
C ALA A 152 -12.32 -3.57 17.64
N PRO A 153 -11.47 -2.54 17.42
CA PRO A 153 -10.03 -2.65 17.64
C PRO A 153 -9.72 -3.00 19.09
N GLY A 154 -9.02 -4.12 19.27
CA GLY A 154 -8.32 -4.45 20.51
C GLY A 154 -7.00 -3.66 20.64
N PRO A 155 -6.27 -3.82 21.75
CA PRO A 155 -5.11 -3.00 22.11
C PRO A 155 -3.82 -3.24 21.29
N ASP A 156 -3.84 -4.13 20.29
CA ASP A 156 -2.68 -4.45 19.47
C ASP A 156 -2.78 -3.76 18.11
N LEU A 157 -1.72 -3.05 17.68
CA LEU A 157 -1.67 -2.36 16.39
C LEU A 157 -1.80 -3.38 15.24
N THR A 158 -2.99 -3.53 14.66
CA THR A 158 -3.25 -4.46 13.56
C THR A 158 -2.74 -3.91 12.23
N GLN A 159 -2.12 -4.77 11.41
CA GLN A 159 -1.91 -4.47 9.99
C GLN A 159 -3.26 -4.45 9.29
N GLU A 160 -3.62 -3.33 8.68
CA GLU A 160 -4.83 -3.24 7.85
C GLU A 160 -4.48 -3.57 6.39
N GLU A 161 -5.18 -4.54 5.79
CA GLU A 161 -4.99 -4.88 4.39
C GLU A 161 -6.14 -4.33 3.54
N VAL A 162 -5.79 -3.63 2.46
CA VAL A 162 -6.72 -3.04 1.50
C VAL A 162 -6.43 -3.62 0.13
N ILE A 163 -7.46 -4.09 -0.55
CA ILE A 163 -7.37 -4.54 -1.93
C ILE A 163 -8.09 -3.53 -2.82
N ILE A 164 -7.42 -3.05 -3.84
CA ILE A 164 -7.98 -2.13 -4.84
C ILE A 164 -7.68 -2.66 -6.24
N ALA A 165 -8.63 -2.47 -7.16
CA ALA A 165 -8.37 -2.77 -8.56
C ALA A 165 -7.33 -1.79 -9.13
N GLN A 166 -6.37 -2.30 -9.89
CA GLN A 166 -5.38 -1.47 -10.58
C GLN A 166 -6.08 -0.40 -11.46
N GLY A 167 -5.59 0.83 -11.40
CA GLY A 167 -6.17 2.01 -12.07
C GLY A 167 -7.18 2.80 -11.25
N ASN A 168 -7.63 2.28 -10.09
CA ASN A 168 -8.60 2.97 -9.24
C ASN A 168 -7.95 3.95 -8.23
N ILE A 169 -8.81 4.74 -7.58
CA ILE A 169 -8.42 5.72 -6.58
C ILE A 169 -8.86 5.22 -5.20
N GLY A 170 -7.95 5.21 -4.25
CA GLY A 170 -8.26 4.95 -2.85
C GLY A 170 -8.22 6.23 -2.02
N THR A 171 -8.78 6.16 -0.82
CA THR A 171 -8.75 7.27 0.15
C THR A 171 -8.43 6.71 1.53
N ILE A 172 -7.51 7.37 2.23
CA ILE A 172 -7.10 7.05 3.59
C ILE A 172 -7.51 8.23 4.46
N ARG A 173 -8.32 7.98 5.47
CA ARG A 173 -8.58 8.95 6.53
C ARG A 173 -7.51 8.76 7.60
N VAL A 174 -6.74 9.80 7.87
CA VAL A 174 -5.75 9.83 8.94
C VAL A 174 -6.39 10.45 10.17
N VAL A 175 -6.48 9.67 11.25
CA VAL A 175 -7.09 10.04 12.53
C VAL A 175 -6.00 10.27 13.56
N ASP A 176 -6.10 11.39 14.29
CA ASP A 176 -5.17 11.81 15.33
C ASP A 176 -3.72 12.06 14.85
N GLY A 177 -3.52 12.31 13.56
CA GLY A 177 -2.19 12.45 12.94
C GLY A 177 -1.61 13.87 12.84
N SER A 178 -2.21 14.90 13.43
CA SER A 178 -1.78 16.29 13.19
C SER A 178 -0.29 16.53 13.46
N GLY A 179 0.39 17.27 12.59
CA GLY A 179 1.82 17.59 12.74
C GLY A 179 2.75 16.44 12.32
N GLY A 180 2.19 15.33 11.83
CA GLY A 180 2.94 14.26 11.19
C GLY A 180 2.93 14.33 9.67
N THR A 181 3.55 13.32 9.06
CA THR A 181 3.49 13.03 7.63
C THR A 181 2.91 11.64 7.40
N LEU A 182 2.06 11.51 6.39
CA LEU A 182 1.68 10.19 5.87
C LEU A 182 2.74 9.80 4.84
N VAL A 183 3.36 8.66 5.06
CA VAL A 183 4.38 8.09 4.19
C VAL A 183 3.79 6.91 3.45
N ARG A 184 4.01 6.87 2.13
CA ARG A 184 3.90 5.64 1.33
C ARG A 184 5.29 5.09 1.10
N SER A 185 5.51 3.83 1.42
CA SER A 185 6.74 3.11 1.14
C SER A 185 6.48 1.83 0.34
N GLN A 186 7.44 1.48 -0.52
CA GLN A 186 7.45 0.23 -1.26
C GLN A 186 8.85 -0.35 -1.19
N VAL A 187 8.93 -1.59 -0.71
CA VAL A 187 10.18 -2.35 -0.59
C VAL A 187 10.04 -3.57 -1.49
N MET A 188 11.03 -3.78 -2.36
CA MET A 188 11.09 -4.98 -3.19
C MET A 188 11.54 -6.17 -2.34
N HIS A 189 10.81 -7.28 -2.42
CA HIS A 189 11.22 -8.54 -1.81
C HIS A 189 12.14 -9.33 -2.79
N PHE A 190 13.40 -8.90 -2.94
CA PHE A 190 14.58 -9.65 -3.46
C PHE A 190 14.92 -9.78 -4.99
N TYR A 191 16.25 -9.87 -5.22
CA TYR A 191 17.09 -10.25 -6.39
C TYR A 191 17.22 -9.33 -7.63
N GLY A 192 18.01 -8.25 -7.47
CA GLY A 192 18.84 -7.70 -8.57
C GLY A 192 18.39 -6.36 -9.16
N GLY A 193 19.02 -5.29 -8.69
CA GLY A 193 18.94 -3.94 -9.28
C GLY A 193 17.76 -3.10 -8.77
N SER A 194 18.07 -1.96 -8.17
CA SER A 194 17.12 -1.02 -7.54
C SER A 194 16.12 -0.30 -8.48
N ASN A 195 16.16 -0.57 -9.79
CA ASN A 195 15.61 0.35 -10.80
C ASN A 195 14.41 -0.18 -11.60
N ASN A 196 14.01 -1.45 -11.43
CA ASN A 196 13.09 -2.11 -12.38
C ASN A 196 11.68 -2.40 -11.86
N PHE A 197 11.29 -1.96 -10.66
CA PHE A 197 9.93 -2.19 -10.17
C PHE A 197 8.98 -1.04 -10.50
N PHE A 198 7.70 -1.40 -10.62
CA PHE A 198 6.61 -0.49 -10.92
C PHE A 198 6.13 0.20 -9.65
N GLN A 199 5.90 1.51 -9.73
CA GLN A 199 5.25 2.23 -8.65
C GLN A 199 3.82 1.71 -8.49
N VAL A 200 3.51 1.13 -7.33
CA VAL A 200 2.19 0.51 -7.09
C VAL A 200 1.11 1.54 -6.86
N ALA A 201 1.41 2.59 -6.08
CA ALA A 201 0.49 3.69 -5.86
C ALA A 201 1.19 5.04 -5.80
N GLN A 202 0.42 6.11 -6.02
CA GLN A 202 0.87 7.49 -5.94
C GLN A 202 -0.01 8.30 -4.98
N LEU A 203 0.60 8.92 -3.96
CA LEU A 203 -0.09 9.88 -3.10
C LEU A 203 -0.38 11.18 -3.88
N ARG A 204 -1.64 11.62 -3.92
CA ARG A 204 -2.00 12.88 -4.58
C ARG A 204 -1.56 14.07 -3.73
N GLY A 205 -0.73 14.94 -4.32
CA GLY A 205 -0.16 16.08 -3.60
C GLY A 205 1.05 15.73 -2.74
N ALA A 206 1.70 14.60 -3.00
CA ALA A 206 2.97 14.26 -2.36
C ALA A 206 4.02 15.36 -2.57
N LYS A 207 4.77 15.69 -1.52
CA LYS A 207 5.87 16.66 -1.57
C LYS A 207 7.05 16.14 -2.39
N THR A 208 7.38 14.88 -2.16
CA THR A 208 8.49 14.19 -2.79
C THR A 208 7.92 12.96 -3.52
N PRO A 209 7.37 13.13 -4.73
CA PRO A 209 6.83 11.99 -5.50
C PRO A 209 7.98 11.08 -5.94
N GLY A 210 7.79 9.77 -5.77
CA GLY A 210 8.83 8.78 -6.03
C GLY A 210 8.28 7.37 -6.10
N LYS A 211 8.98 6.50 -6.85
CA LYS A 211 8.56 5.10 -7.02
C LYS A 211 8.53 4.32 -5.70
N ASN A 212 9.48 4.57 -4.80
CA ASN A 212 9.71 3.76 -3.61
C ASN A 212 9.18 4.44 -2.34
N PHE A 213 9.06 5.76 -2.38
CA PHE A 213 8.80 6.59 -1.23
C PHE A 213 8.08 7.85 -1.64
N GLU A 214 7.03 8.20 -0.91
CA GLU A 214 6.31 9.46 -1.02
C GLU A 214 5.84 9.91 0.36
N GLU A 215 5.71 11.22 0.55
CA GLU A 215 5.23 11.81 1.79
C GLU A 215 4.27 12.97 1.54
N ILE A 216 3.30 13.12 2.43
CA ILE A 216 2.38 14.25 2.48
C ILE A 216 2.15 14.67 3.93
N ASP A 217 1.99 15.97 4.17
CA ASP A 217 1.72 16.48 5.51
C ASP A 217 0.32 16.13 5.98
N ILE A 218 0.20 15.88 7.28
CA ILE A 218 -1.06 15.73 7.99
C ILE A 218 -1.28 17.00 8.81
N PRO A 219 -1.90 18.06 8.23
CA PRO A 219 -2.03 19.34 8.92
C PRO A 219 -2.97 19.29 10.13
N ASN A 220 -3.92 18.36 10.14
CA ASN A 220 -4.98 18.26 11.16
C ASN A 220 -5.21 16.80 11.56
N ASP A 221 -5.95 16.58 12.64
CA ASP A 221 -6.27 15.25 13.16
C ASP A 221 -7.24 14.41 12.35
N ASP A 222 -7.84 15.01 11.33
CA ASP A 222 -8.81 14.35 10.48
C ASP A 222 -8.58 14.81 9.05
N VAL A 223 -7.77 14.04 8.32
CA VAL A 223 -7.36 14.38 6.95
C VAL A 223 -7.64 13.19 6.04
N ASN A 224 -8.35 13.45 4.95
CA ASN A 224 -8.52 12.49 3.88
C ASN A 224 -7.38 12.68 2.86
N VAL A 225 -6.58 11.64 2.69
CA VAL A 225 -5.53 11.57 1.68
C VAL A 225 -5.95 10.58 0.60
N THR A 226 -5.96 11.04 -0.64
CA THR A 226 -6.27 10.20 -1.81
C THR A 226 -5.00 9.66 -2.45
N TYR A 227 -5.05 8.45 -2.99
CA TYR A 227 -3.96 7.86 -3.77
C TYR A 227 -4.48 7.20 -5.04
N ASP A 228 -3.67 7.20 -6.09
CA ASP A 228 -3.92 6.49 -7.35
C ASP A 228 -3.23 5.12 -7.30
N ALA A 229 -3.95 4.03 -7.54
CA ALA A 229 -3.38 2.69 -7.69
C ALA A 229 -2.90 2.51 -9.13
N LEU A 230 -1.60 2.61 -9.35
CA LEU A 230 -1.02 2.74 -10.69
C LEU A 230 -0.74 1.39 -11.35
N ASN A 231 -0.07 0.48 -10.64
CA ASN A 231 0.36 -0.81 -11.17
C ASN A 231 -0.01 -1.91 -10.19
N CYS A 232 -0.06 -3.15 -10.66
CA CYS A 232 -0.25 -4.30 -9.77
C CYS A 232 0.99 -4.52 -8.91
N GLY A 233 0.78 -4.80 -7.63
CA GLY A 233 1.83 -5.04 -6.64
C GLY A 233 1.37 -4.67 -5.23
N GLU A 234 2.31 -4.57 -4.30
CA GLU A 234 2.06 -4.12 -2.93
C GLU A 234 2.81 -2.83 -2.55
N THR A 235 2.21 -2.07 -1.63
CA THR A 235 2.84 -0.91 -1.00
C THR A 235 2.25 -0.69 0.39
N PHE A 236 2.95 0.07 1.22
CA PHE A 236 2.60 0.28 2.62
C PHE A 236 2.41 1.77 2.89
N PHE A 237 1.43 2.08 3.74
CA PHE A 237 1.22 3.42 4.27
C PHE A 237 1.45 3.42 5.77
N GLN A 238 2.13 4.46 6.26
CA GLN A 238 2.40 4.66 7.68
C GLN A 238 2.40 6.16 7.99
N ALA A 239 1.76 6.56 9.08
CA ALA A 239 1.88 7.93 9.57
C ALA A 239 3.09 8.04 10.49
N ARG A 240 3.87 9.11 10.32
CA ARG A 240 5.03 9.44 11.15
C ARG A 240 4.79 10.80 11.80
N VAL A 241 4.77 10.86 13.12
CA VAL A 241 4.59 12.14 13.82
C VAL A 241 5.94 12.75 14.15
N SER A 242 6.08 14.05 13.91
CA SER A 242 7.27 14.83 14.26
C SER A 242 7.00 15.65 15.55
N PRO A 243 7.99 15.86 16.43
CA PRO A 243 9.38 15.43 16.33
C PRO A 243 9.61 13.96 16.76
N PRO A 244 10.65 13.30 16.23
CA PRO A 244 10.99 11.94 16.59
C PRO A 244 11.63 11.91 17.99
N GLN A 245 10.82 11.78 19.04
CA GLN A 245 11.29 11.41 20.37
C GLN A 245 10.51 10.21 20.92
N PRO A 246 11.18 9.28 21.63
CA PRO A 246 10.49 8.15 22.25
C PRO A 246 9.50 8.60 23.34
N PRO A 247 8.33 7.93 23.45
CA PRO A 247 7.81 6.95 22.51
C PRO A 247 7.26 7.65 21.26
N GLN A 248 7.71 7.23 20.07
CA GLN A 248 7.11 7.67 18.81
C GLN A 248 5.64 7.29 18.83
N LYS A 249 4.75 8.22 18.50
CA LYS A 249 3.32 7.93 18.32
C LYS A 249 3.19 6.84 17.26
N LEU A 250 2.81 5.63 17.70
CA LEU A 250 2.72 4.48 16.80
C LEU A 250 1.49 4.64 15.91
N SER A 251 1.63 4.35 14.61
CA SER A 251 0.51 4.16 13.70
C SER A 251 0.38 2.70 13.30
N ASN A 252 -0.79 2.28 12.84
CA ASN A 252 -0.87 1.06 12.04
C ASN A 252 -0.03 1.21 10.78
N ILE A 253 0.35 0.05 10.26
CA ILE A 253 0.79 -0.08 8.89
C ILE A 253 -0.42 -0.54 8.09
N MET A 254 -0.77 0.22 7.05
CA MET A 254 -1.79 -0.18 6.09
C MET A 254 -1.08 -0.77 4.86
N ARG A 255 -1.27 -2.06 4.60
CA ARG A 255 -0.81 -2.74 3.39
C ARG A 255 -1.87 -2.58 2.29
N LEU A 256 -1.44 -2.06 1.15
CA LEU A 256 -2.28 -1.95 -0.05
C LEU A 256 -1.83 -2.98 -1.07
N LEU A 257 -2.79 -3.77 -1.54
CA LEU A 257 -2.68 -4.65 -2.69
C LEU A 257 -3.43 -4.00 -3.87
N SER A 258 -2.68 -3.60 -4.89
CA SER A 258 -3.25 -3.17 -6.17
C SER A 258 -3.23 -4.37 -7.11
N LEU A 259 -4.39 -4.86 -7.54
CA LEU A 259 -4.52 -6.14 -8.24
C LEU A 259 -5.48 -6.02 -9.43
N VAL A 260 -5.38 -6.93 -10.40
CA VAL A 260 -6.36 -7.08 -11.50
C VAL A 260 -7.39 -8.16 -11.18
N ASP A 261 -8.59 -8.06 -11.71
CA ASP A 261 -9.69 -9.01 -11.43
C ASP A 261 -9.65 -10.28 -12.26
N ARG A 262 -8.84 -10.30 -13.33
CA ARG A 262 -8.73 -11.43 -14.25
C ARG A 262 -7.41 -11.44 -15.00
N SER A 263 -7.04 -12.61 -15.49
CA SER A 263 -5.97 -12.75 -16.48
C SER A 263 -6.44 -12.21 -17.84
N VAL A 264 -5.49 -11.74 -18.65
CA VAL A 264 -5.73 -11.33 -20.03
C VAL A 264 -5.04 -12.34 -20.92
N THR A 265 -5.78 -12.93 -21.87
CA THR A 265 -5.18 -13.77 -22.91
C THR A 265 -4.78 -12.89 -24.08
N LEU A 266 -3.52 -12.98 -24.49
CA LEU A 266 -2.99 -12.27 -25.66
C LEU A 266 -2.85 -13.23 -26.85
N PRO A 267 -2.88 -12.70 -28.10
CA PRO A 267 -2.54 -13.51 -29.26
C PRO A 267 -1.09 -13.98 -29.18
N LEU A 268 -0.85 -15.19 -29.67
CA LEU A 268 0.51 -15.73 -29.73
C LEU A 268 1.43 -14.81 -30.54
N PRO A 269 2.65 -14.53 -30.06
CA PRO A 269 3.67 -13.88 -30.89
C PRO A 269 3.95 -14.67 -32.18
N PRO A 270 4.47 -14.00 -33.22
CA PRO A 270 5.18 -14.70 -34.29
C PRO A 270 6.31 -15.57 -33.72
N GLY A 271 6.36 -16.84 -34.09
CA GLY A 271 7.35 -17.79 -33.59
C GLY A 271 7.22 -19.17 -34.23
N ASP A 272 8.25 -20.00 -34.07
CA ASP A 272 8.23 -21.41 -34.49
C ASP A 272 7.73 -22.27 -33.32
N TYR A 273 6.45 -22.67 -33.39
CA TYR A 273 5.80 -23.52 -32.40
C TYR A 273 5.85 -25.01 -32.75
N SER A 274 6.65 -25.41 -33.74
CA SER A 274 6.88 -26.83 -34.04
C SER A 274 7.69 -27.51 -32.92
N PRO A 275 7.62 -28.85 -32.79
CA PRO A 275 8.36 -29.58 -31.76
C PRO A 275 9.88 -29.31 -31.81
N GLU A 276 10.51 -29.12 -30.65
CA GLU A 276 11.96 -28.99 -30.53
C GLU A 276 12.64 -30.35 -30.76
N PRO A 277 13.40 -30.53 -31.86
CA PRO A 277 13.95 -31.83 -32.24
C PRO A 277 14.97 -32.40 -31.24
N ARG A 278 15.57 -31.56 -30.37
CA ARG A 278 16.52 -32.00 -29.34
C ARG A 278 15.83 -32.57 -28.09
N LEU A 279 14.51 -32.50 -28.01
CA LEU A 279 13.70 -33.04 -26.92
C LEU A 279 12.89 -34.24 -27.43
N LYS A 280 13.06 -35.39 -26.80
CA LYS A 280 12.55 -36.67 -27.33
C LYS A 280 11.03 -36.80 -27.20
N SER A 281 10.44 -36.13 -26.23
CA SER A 281 9.01 -36.24 -25.93
C SER A 281 8.10 -35.53 -26.93
N GLY A 282 8.64 -34.55 -27.67
CA GLY A 282 7.83 -33.65 -28.51
C GLY A 282 6.84 -32.77 -27.71
N LEU A 283 7.03 -32.64 -26.40
CA LEU A 283 6.14 -31.87 -25.50
C LEU A 283 6.54 -30.40 -25.35
N VAL A 284 7.62 -29.97 -26.00
CA VAL A 284 8.10 -28.58 -25.96
C VAL A 284 8.34 -28.11 -27.38
N SER A 285 7.84 -26.91 -27.70
CA SER A 285 8.07 -26.28 -29.00
C SER A 285 9.47 -25.67 -29.10
N LYS A 286 9.92 -25.34 -30.31
CA LYS A 286 11.15 -24.55 -30.50
C LYS A 286 11.06 -23.14 -29.91
N ALA A 287 9.84 -22.60 -29.75
CA ALA A 287 9.61 -21.38 -29.01
C ALA A 287 9.76 -21.57 -27.48
N GLY A 288 9.85 -22.80 -26.97
CA GLY A 288 9.98 -23.09 -25.54
C GLY A 288 8.65 -23.14 -24.80
N THR A 289 7.56 -23.38 -25.53
CA THR A 289 6.19 -23.46 -24.99
C THR A 289 5.72 -24.91 -24.90
N PRO A 290 4.77 -25.24 -24.02
CA PRO A 290 4.23 -26.59 -23.94
C PRO A 290 3.49 -26.99 -25.22
N LEU A 291 3.66 -28.25 -25.63
CA LEU A 291 2.87 -28.93 -26.65
C LEU A 291 2.09 -30.08 -26.02
N ASN A 292 0.89 -30.35 -26.55
CA ASN A 292 0.00 -31.41 -26.06
C ASN A 292 -0.22 -31.37 -24.52
N PRO A 293 -0.68 -30.23 -23.97
CA PRO A 293 -0.95 -30.13 -22.53
C PRO A 293 -2.02 -31.13 -22.12
N LYS A 294 -1.98 -31.57 -20.87
CA LYS A 294 -3.02 -32.40 -20.27
C LYS A 294 -4.37 -31.67 -20.31
N PRO A 295 -5.50 -32.39 -20.36
CA PRO A 295 -6.81 -31.79 -20.10
C PRO A 295 -6.82 -31.10 -18.74
N GLY A 296 -7.61 -30.02 -18.61
CA GLY A 296 -7.74 -29.27 -17.37
C GLY A 296 -7.12 -27.88 -17.42
N ARG A 297 -6.82 -27.31 -16.24
CA ARG A 297 -6.40 -25.91 -16.10
C ARG A 297 -4.92 -25.72 -16.44
N LYS A 298 -4.60 -24.58 -17.05
CA LYS A 298 -3.29 -24.30 -17.64
C LYS A 298 -2.82 -22.91 -17.23
N ILE A 299 -1.72 -22.83 -16.50
CA ILE A 299 -1.19 -21.57 -15.95
C ILE A 299 0.20 -21.29 -16.50
N ASN A 300 0.41 -20.09 -17.01
CA ASN A 300 1.70 -19.59 -17.43
C ASN A 300 2.24 -18.63 -16.37
N ILE A 301 3.24 -19.06 -15.61
CA ILE A 301 3.83 -18.25 -14.55
C ILE A 301 4.83 -17.27 -15.18
N PHE A 302 4.64 -15.98 -14.86
CA PHE A 302 5.35 -14.82 -15.43
C PHE A 302 5.19 -14.64 -16.94
N GLY A 303 4.18 -15.28 -17.53
CA GLY A 303 3.88 -15.21 -18.94
C GLY A 303 3.44 -13.85 -19.44
N GLU A 304 3.67 -13.61 -20.73
CA GLU A 304 3.26 -12.45 -21.52
C GLU A 304 2.41 -12.88 -22.74
N GLY A 305 1.60 -13.94 -22.58
CA GLY A 305 0.71 -14.48 -23.60
C GLY A 305 1.37 -15.38 -24.65
N GLU A 306 2.60 -15.84 -24.42
CA GLU A 306 3.33 -16.70 -25.37
C GLU A 306 2.93 -18.18 -25.33
N SER A 307 2.11 -18.60 -24.36
CA SER A 307 1.70 -20.00 -24.19
C SER A 307 0.22 -20.18 -24.53
N ALA A 308 -0.04 -20.83 -25.66
CA ALA A 308 -1.37 -20.94 -26.24
C ALA A 308 -2.38 -21.60 -25.30
N GLY A 309 -3.41 -20.86 -24.89
CA GLY A 309 -4.47 -21.36 -24.02
C GLY A 309 -4.06 -21.56 -22.55
N PHE A 310 -2.94 -20.97 -22.13
CA PHE A 310 -2.55 -20.85 -20.72
C PHE A 310 -2.96 -19.47 -20.20
N GLU A 311 -3.42 -19.40 -18.95
CA GLU A 311 -3.70 -18.13 -18.27
C GLU A 311 -2.40 -17.57 -17.68
N ASP A 312 -2.07 -16.31 -17.97
CA ASP A 312 -0.88 -15.68 -17.39
C ASP A 312 -1.14 -15.26 -15.94
N TYR A 313 -0.25 -15.69 -15.04
CA TYR A 313 -0.26 -15.36 -13.61
C TYR A 313 1.15 -15.02 -13.14
N SER A 314 1.25 -14.37 -11.98
CA SER A 314 2.52 -14.23 -11.26
C SER A 314 2.52 -15.05 -9.98
N SER A 315 3.61 -15.76 -9.69
CA SER A 315 3.83 -16.37 -8.36
C SER A 315 4.19 -15.31 -7.31
N ASP A 316 4.67 -14.15 -7.74
CA ASP A 316 5.15 -13.08 -6.87
C ASP A 316 4.41 -11.78 -7.16
N ILE A 317 3.89 -11.15 -6.10
CA ILE A 317 3.10 -9.94 -6.22
C ILE A 317 3.86 -8.79 -6.90
N ASP A 318 5.18 -8.70 -6.69
CA ASP A 318 6.03 -7.65 -7.27
C ASP A 318 6.18 -7.77 -8.80
N PHE A 319 5.86 -8.94 -9.35
CA PHE A 319 5.95 -9.25 -10.78
C PHE A 319 4.58 -9.41 -11.44
N CYS A 320 3.50 -8.98 -10.79
CA CYS A 320 2.18 -8.88 -11.38
C CYS A 320 2.12 -7.82 -12.49
N SER A 321 2.98 -6.80 -12.43
CA SER A 321 3.18 -5.83 -13.51
C SER A 321 4.46 -6.14 -14.27
N HIS A 322 4.43 -5.99 -15.60
CA HIS A 322 5.59 -6.25 -16.44
C HIS A 322 5.59 -5.35 -17.69
N THR A 323 6.77 -5.14 -18.27
CA THR A 323 6.90 -4.47 -19.57
C THR A 323 6.79 -5.52 -20.66
N PHE A 324 6.00 -5.28 -21.71
CA PHE A 324 5.94 -6.20 -22.84
C PHE A 324 7.30 -6.27 -23.54
N SER A 325 7.93 -7.44 -23.51
CA SER A 325 9.29 -7.63 -24.05
C SER A 325 9.30 -8.04 -25.53
N ASN A 326 8.23 -8.68 -25.99
CA ASN A 326 8.16 -9.32 -27.32
C ASN A 326 7.21 -8.63 -28.31
N GLY A 327 6.72 -7.43 -27.99
CA GLY A 327 5.71 -6.75 -28.83
C GLY A 327 4.33 -7.42 -28.82
N ASN A 328 4.09 -8.37 -27.91
CA ASN A 328 2.81 -9.08 -27.71
C ASN A 328 1.73 -8.20 -27.07
N GLY A 329 2.12 -7.03 -26.58
CA GLY A 329 1.20 -6.09 -25.96
C GLY A 329 0.15 -5.61 -26.95
N PRO A 330 -1.05 -5.24 -26.47
CA PRO A 330 -2.01 -4.51 -27.27
C PRO A 330 -1.36 -3.26 -27.91
N PRO A 331 -1.82 -2.82 -29.10
CA PRO A 331 -1.25 -1.65 -29.76
C PRO A 331 -1.18 -0.42 -28.84
N GLY A 332 0.04 0.11 -28.65
CA GLY A 332 0.30 1.27 -27.80
C GLY A 332 0.48 0.96 -26.30
N ALA A 333 0.33 -0.29 -25.87
CA ALA A 333 0.58 -0.71 -24.49
C ALA A 333 2.06 -1.09 -24.29
N THR A 334 2.73 -0.42 -23.35
CA THR A 334 4.10 -0.75 -22.96
C THR A 334 4.15 -1.68 -21.75
N THR A 335 3.07 -1.74 -20.97
CA THR A 335 3.00 -2.44 -19.68
C THR A 335 1.75 -3.33 -19.64
N GLY A 336 1.91 -4.53 -19.09
CA GLY A 336 0.85 -5.49 -18.86
C GLY A 336 0.69 -5.82 -17.37
N HIS A 337 -0.47 -6.37 -17.03
CA HIS A 337 -0.81 -6.81 -15.69
C HIS A 337 -1.39 -8.23 -15.72
N ARG A 338 -1.02 -9.04 -14.72
CA ARG A 338 -1.51 -10.39 -14.52
C ARG A 338 -1.88 -10.62 -13.06
N PRO A 339 -2.85 -11.49 -12.75
CA PRO A 339 -3.23 -11.76 -11.37
C PRO A 339 -2.10 -12.44 -10.60
N TRP A 340 -2.15 -12.27 -9.28
CA TRP A 340 -1.30 -12.99 -8.36
C TRP A 340 -1.92 -14.36 -8.05
N THR A 341 -1.11 -15.42 -8.13
CA THR A 341 -1.55 -16.80 -7.81
C THR A 341 -2.11 -16.92 -6.39
N ALA A 342 -1.55 -16.20 -5.42
CA ALA A 342 -2.00 -16.15 -4.04
C ALA A 342 -2.91 -14.95 -3.73
N ASP A 343 -3.56 -14.37 -4.75
CA ASP A 343 -4.57 -13.32 -4.55
C ASP A 343 -5.61 -13.79 -3.51
N PRO A 344 -5.84 -13.02 -2.44
CA PRO A 344 -6.79 -13.39 -1.39
C PRO A 344 -8.24 -13.42 -1.87
N ARG A 345 -8.55 -12.78 -3.00
CA ARG A 345 -9.85 -12.87 -3.67
C ARG A 345 -9.86 -14.14 -4.51
N LYS A 346 -10.88 -14.98 -4.36
CA LYS A 346 -11.02 -16.24 -5.09
C LYS A 346 -12.37 -16.28 -5.79
N PRO A 347 -12.44 -16.05 -7.12
CA PRO A 347 -11.38 -15.63 -8.06
C PRO A 347 -10.87 -14.18 -7.83
N PRO A 348 -9.71 -13.77 -8.39
CA PRO A 348 -8.86 -14.47 -9.36
C PRO A 348 -7.74 -15.35 -8.77
N GLY A 349 -7.57 -15.41 -7.45
CA GLY A 349 -6.62 -16.30 -6.79
C GLY A 349 -6.83 -17.77 -7.16
N ILE A 350 -5.73 -18.53 -7.15
CA ILE A 350 -5.72 -19.94 -7.56
C ILE A 350 -5.85 -20.83 -6.33
N ASP A 351 -6.79 -21.76 -6.38
CA ASP A 351 -6.96 -22.79 -5.36
C ASP A 351 -5.84 -23.82 -5.39
N ASP A 352 -5.52 -24.34 -4.22
CA ASP A 352 -4.47 -25.34 -4.05
C ASP A 352 -4.82 -26.59 -4.85
N HIS A 353 -3.81 -27.18 -5.48
CA HIS A 353 -3.92 -28.40 -6.28
C HIS A 353 -4.96 -28.36 -7.42
N SER A 354 -5.28 -27.17 -7.94
CA SER A 354 -6.31 -26.97 -8.97
C SER A 354 -5.76 -26.88 -10.40
N VAL A 355 -4.44 -26.97 -10.59
CA VAL A 355 -3.77 -26.76 -11.88
C VAL A 355 -3.17 -28.06 -12.42
N ASP A 356 -3.47 -28.38 -13.69
CA ASP A 356 -3.01 -29.60 -14.37
C ASP A 356 -1.76 -29.38 -15.22
N ASN A 357 -1.56 -28.14 -15.69
CA ASN A 357 -0.40 -27.76 -16.48
C ASN A 357 0.13 -26.42 -16.02
N ILE A 358 1.42 -26.38 -15.71
CA ILE A 358 2.13 -25.14 -15.40
C ILE A 358 3.25 -24.99 -16.41
N CYS A 359 3.39 -23.80 -16.97
CA CYS A 359 4.58 -23.44 -17.73
C CYS A 359 5.23 -22.18 -17.20
N CYS A 360 6.53 -22.08 -17.44
CA CYS A 360 7.33 -20.89 -17.17
C CYS A 360 8.47 -20.86 -18.19
N ARG A 361 8.85 -19.69 -18.69
CA ARG A 361 9.79 -19.59 -19.80
C ARG A 361 10.75 -18.43 -19.63
N GLY A 362 12.04 -18.74 -19.51
CA GLY A 362 13.10 -17.74 -19.37
C GLY A 362 12.99 -16.84 -18.13
N SER A 363 11.99 -17.07 -17.27
CA SER A 363 11.78 -16.31 -16.05
C SER A 363 12.59 -16.93 -14.91
N PRO A 364 13.10 -16.12 -13.96
CA PRO A 364 13.83 -16.63 -12.81
C PRO A 364 12.99 -17.63 -12.01
N ILE A 365 13.60 -18.76 -11.66
CA ILE A 365 13.00 -19.73 -10.71
C ILE A 365 13.56 -19.43 -9.31
N SER A 366 12.76 -18.71 -8.53
CA SER A 366 12.99 -18.38 -7.13
C SER A 366 12.29 -19.38 -6.19
N PRO A 367 12.62 -19.40 -4.89
CA PRO A 367 11.91 -20.23 -3.91
C PRO A 367 10.40 -20.02 -3.90
N VAL A 368 9.93 -18.77 -3.92
CA VAL A 368 8.49 -18.46 -3.97
C VAL A 368 7.82 -19.05 -5.21
N THR A 369 8.49 -19.06 -6.36
CA THR A 369 7.95 -19.70 -7.57
C THR A 369 7.85 -21.22 -7.42
N ILE A 370 8.83 -21.86 -6.77
CA ILE A 370 8.78 -23.30 -6.50
C ILE A 370 7.62 -23.62 -5.54
N ASP A 371 7.50 -22.85 -4.46
CA ASP A 371 6.44 -23.03 -3.46
C ASP A 371 5.06 -22.87 -4.10
N GLU A 372 4.88 -21.86 -4.96
CA GLU A 372 3.61 -21.65 -5.67
C GLU A 372 3.31 -22.75 -6.69
N ILE A 373 4.31 -23.26 -7.41
CA ILE A 373 4.11 -24.42 -8.31
C ILE A 373 3.62 -25.64 -7.54
N LEU A 374 4.22 -25.92 -6.37
CA LEU A 374 3.81 -27.03 -5.52
C LEU A 374 2.42 -26.82 -4.90
N ARG A 375 2.09 -25.57 -4.54
CA ARG A 375 0.80 -25.22 -3.96
C ARG A 375 -0.34 -25.36 -4.97
N ILE A 376 -0.21 -24.78 -6.15
CA ILE A 376 -1.30 -24.74 -7.14
C ILE A 376 -1.37 -26.00 -8.00
N GLY A 377 -0.25 -26.71 -8.18
CA GLY A 377 -0.17 -27.91 -9.00
C GLY A 377 -0.92 -29.09 -8.37
N GLY A 378 -1.87 -29.65 -9.10
CA GLY A 378 -2.56 -30.88 -8.70
C GLY A 378 -1.68 -32.13 -8.82
N GLY A 379 -2.20 -33.26 -8.35
CA GLY A 379 -1.53 -34.57 -8.52
C GLY A 379 -1.30 -34.86 -10.01
N LYS A 380 -0.06 -35.21 -10.38
CA LYS A 380 0.37 -35.34 -11.78
C LYS A 380 0.32 -34.05 -12.61
N CYS A 381 0.33 -32.86 -12.00
CA CYS A 381 0.48 -31.62 -12.75
C CYS A 381 1.76 -31.67 -13.61
N ARG A 382 1.64 -31.33 -14.89
CA ARG A 382 2.78 -31.25 -15.81
C ARG A 382 3.40 -29.86 -15.73
N VAL A 383 4.68 -29.79 -15.36
CA VAL A 383 5.44 -28.55 -15.31
C VAL A 383 6.42 -28.51 -16.47
N THR A 384 6.30 -27.53 -17.35
CA THR A 384 7.19 -27.32 -18.49
C THR A 384 7.99 -26.05 -18.30
N TYR A 385 9.31 -26.15 -18.36
CA TYR A 385 10.20 -24.99 -18.30
C TYR A 385 11.22 -25.02 -19.43
N ALA A 386 11.48 -23.85 -20.03
CA ALA A 386 12.52 -23.67 -21.04
C ALA A 386 13.23 -22.33 -20.85
N GLU A 387 14.55 -22.32 -20.98
CA GLU A 387 15.37 -21.11 -21.02
C GLU A 387 16.35 -21.18 -22.21
N ALA A 388 16.43 -20.13 -23.01
CA ALA A 388 17.27 -20.10 -24.23
C ALA A 388 18.76 -19.91 -23.93
N GLU A 389 19.08 -19.32 -22.78
CA GLU A 389 20.43 -18.99 -22.33
C GLU A 389 20.63 -19.43 -20.88
N GLY A 390 21.70 -20.18 -20.63
CA GLY A 390 22.01 -20.70 -19.30
C GLY A 390 21.23 -21.96 -18.92
N ARG A 391 21.54 -22.51 -17.74
CA ARG A 391 20.95 -23.79 -17.25
C ARG A 391 20.47 -23.75 -15.80
N LYS A 392 20.73 -22.63 -15.13
CA LYS A 392 20.61 -22.52 -13.67
C LYS A 392 19.15 -22.63 -13.21
N ASN A 393 18.20 -22.15 -13.99
CA ASN A 393 16.80 -22.17 -13.58
C ASN A 393 16.19 -23.56 -13.76
N CYS A 394 16.56 -24.29 -14.82
CA CYS A 394 16.19 -25.70 -14.94
C CYS A 394 16.68 -26.53 -13.75
N ASP A 395 17.95 -26.33 -13.35
CA ASP A 395 18.56 -27.06 -12.24
C ASP A 395 17.88 -26.69 -10.90
N ARG A 396 17.57 -25.40 -10.69
CA ARG A 396 16.81 -24.93 -9.52
C ARG A 396 15.41 -25.52 -9.47
N LEU A 397 14.69 -25.54 -10.59
CA LEU A 397 13.35 -26.11 -10.68
C LEU A 397 13.37 -27.59 -10.35
N ARG A 398 14.31 -28.36 -10.93
CA ARG A 398 14.48 -29.79 -10.63
C ARG A 398 14.82 -30.04 -9.17
N ALA A 399 15.67 -29.22 -8.57
CA ALA A 399 16.04 -29.34 -7.16
C ALA A 399 14.90 -28.96 -6.21
N GLY A 400 14.06 -27.99 -6.60
CA GLY A 400 12.92 -27.51 -5.83
C GLY A 400 11.73 -28.46 -5.84
N LEU A 401 11.40 -29.03 -7.01
CA LEU A 401 10.29 -29.97 -7.19
C LEU A 401 10.70 -31.40 -6.82
N LYS A 402 11.13 -31.59 -5.56
CA LYS A 402 11.60 -32.90 -5.06
C LYS A 402 10.51 -33.96 -5.20
N GLY A 403 10.88 -35.10 -5.78
CA GLY A 403 9.96 -36.22 -6.02
C GLY A 403 9.26 -36.17 -7.38
N ALA A 404 9.27 -35.04 -8.09
CA ALA A 404 8.70 -34.96 -9.42
C ALA A 404 9.45 -35.88 -10.40
N THR A 405 8.69 -36.52 -11.31
CA THR A 405 9.23 -37.39 -12.34
C THR A 405 9.68 -36.55 -13.54
N VAL A 406 10.92 -36.76 -14.01
CA VAL A 406 11.40 -36.12 -15.25
C VAL A 406 10.83 -36.88 -16.43
N ILE A 407 9.97 -36.22 -17.20
CA ILE A 407 9.36 -36.75 -18.42
C ILE A 407 10.29 -36.55 -19.61
N ASP A 408 10.92 -35.38 -19.70
CA ASP A 408 11.90 -35.05 -20.74
C ASP A 408 12.85 -33.95 -20.26
N GLU A 409 14.08 -33.97 -20.78
CA GLU A 409 15.03 -32.89 -20.56
C GLU A 409 16.10 -32.88 -21.66
N GLY A 410 16.57 -31.68 -22.01
CA GLY A 410 17.56 -31.58 -23.09
C GLY A 410 18.02 -30.15 -23.36
N ASN A 411 18.94 -30.03 -24.31
CA ASN A 411 19.45 -28.75 -24.77
C ASN A 411 18.34 -27.98 -25.50
N PHE A 412 18.24 -26.68 -25.23
CA PHE A 412 17.28 -25.77 -25.85
C PHE A 412 17.99 -24.47 -26.24
N GLY A 413 17.67 -23.87 -27.39
CA GLY A 413 18.38 -22.67 -27.86
C GLY A 413 19.89 -22.90 -28.10
N THR A 414 20.72 -21.89 -27.84
CA THR A 414 22.18 -21.96 -28.06
C THR A 414 22.91 -22.61 -26.90
N THR A 415 22.65 -22.13 -25.67
CA THR A 415 23.31 -22.63 -24.44
C THR A 415 22.31 -23.12 -23.39
N GLY A 416 21.02 -22.92 -23.69
CA GLY A 416 19.88 -23.15 -22.84
C GLY A 416 19.53 -24.61 -22.57
N ARG A 417 18.47 -24.80 -21.78
CA ARG A 417 17.93 -26.11 -21.40
C ARG A 417 16.41 -26.02 -21.28
N ALA A 418 15.76 -27.14 -21.57
CA ALA A 418 14.35 -27.33 -21.26
C ALA A 418 14.17 -28.61 -20.43
N ILE A 419 13.15 -28.59 -19.59
CA ILE A 419 12.76 -29.70 -18.73
C ILE A 419 11.24 -29.80 -18.63
N VAL A 420 10.74 -31.03 -18.68
CA VAL A 420 9.33 -31.37 -18.45
C VAL A 420 9.27 -32.31 -17.27
N LEU A 421 8.53 -31.90 -16.24
CA LEU A 421 8.37 -32.61 -14.98
C LEU A 421 6.89 -32.97 -14.79
N GLU A 422 6.63 -34.03 -14.04
CA GLU A 422 5.31 -34.39 -13.53
C GLU A 422 5.37 -34.43 -12.01
N LEU A 423 4.52 -33.62 -11.36
CA LEU A 423 4.37 -33.63 -9.90
C LEU A 423 3.78 -34.96 -9.42
N VAL A 424 4.06 -35.35 -8.17
CA VAL A 424 3.55 -36.59 -7.57
C VAL A 424 2.13 -36.44 -7.09
#